data_AF-A0A6N7ZV48-F1
#
_entry.id   AF-A0A6N7ZV48-F1
#
_cell.length_a   1.000
_cell.length_b   1.000
_cell.length_c   1.000
_cell.angle_alpha   90.00
_cell.angle_beta   90.00
_cell.angle_gamma   90.00
#
_symmetry.space_group_name_H-M   'P 1'
#
loop_
_entity.id
_entity.type
_entity.pdbx_description
1 polymer ?
#
loop_
_entity_poly.entity_id
_entity_poly.type
_entity_poly.pdbx_seq_one_letter_code
_entity_poly.pdbx_strand_id
1 'polypeptide(L)'
;MFKNNGRTAAISCLLSAVSAPQTSLADMSDGANELTWVCTETPLHVEFPIIGRHYSGEIHCGTLLLQQDIAGAPEVTFENADPETHYTLMMIDPDANADGSWPDAVLPGTNAPVRHWIVGNISGRLLADGFTEDKASRLGETISVLEPFHHPNIFHVSDRYGLFVFAQPELIEFEPLGGTIRNFDYRGFNAKYRLSAPKASNFFVGVYTSVSPFSGEPFHGIDVGHIWHKTLGEGHLVPGRLGQPGGPTQ
;
A
#
# COMPACT_ATOMS: atom_id res chain seq x y z
N MET A 1 -24.94 -48.87 -67.42
CA MET A 1 -26.29 -49.08 -66.83
C MET A 1 -26.10 -49.24 -65.33
N PHE A 2 -26.41 -48.24 -64.49
CA PHE A 2 -27.69 -48.09 -63.77
C PHE A 2 -28.12 -49.42 -63.10
N LYS A 3 -28.35 -49.58 -61.79
CA LYS A 3 -28.74 -48.65 -60.72
C LYS A 3 -28.35 -49.19 -59.34
N ASN A 4 -28.11 -48.23 -58.47
CA ASN A 4 -27.91 -48.27 -57.03
C ASN A 4 -29.25 -48.52 -56.28
N ASN A 5 -29.23 -49.16 -55.11
CA ASN A 5 -30.29 -49.08 -54.09
C ASN A 5 -29.73 -49.45 -52.71
N GLY A 6 -28.94 -48.56 -52.12
CA GLY A 6 -28.61 -48.56 -50.70
C GLY A 6 -29.52 -47.59 -49.95
N ARG A 7 -30.32 -48.11 -49.02
CA ARG A 7 -30.99 -47.31 -47.98
C ARG A 7 -30.08 -47.26 -46.76
N THR A 8 -29.60 -46.07 -46.40
CA THR A 8 -28.98 -45.81 -45.10
C THR A 8 -29.71 -44.64 -44.46
N ALA A 9 -30.27 -44.86 -43.28
CA ALA A 9 -30.91 -43.85 -42.46
C ALA A 9 -29.84 -42.93 -41.84
N ALA A 10 -30.01 -41.62 -42.01
CA ALA A 10 -29.19 -40.62 -41.33
C ALA A 10 -29.76 -40.38 -39.94
N ILE A 11 -28.97 -40.69 -38.90
CA ILE A 11 -29.21 -40.25 -37.52
C ILE A 11 -28.64 -38.83 -37.42
N SER A 12 -29.53 -37.85 -37.31
CA SER A 12 -29.20 -36.46 -37.03
C SER A 12 -28.80 -36.34 -35.56
N CYS A 13 -27.51 -36.21 -35.30
CA CYS A 13 -26.98 -35.94 -33.97
C CYS A 13 -26.83 -34.42 -33.81
N LEU A 14 -27.82 -33.79 -33.17
CA LEU A 14 -27.72 -32.41 -32.71
C LEU A 14 -26.69 -32.34 -31.57
N LEU A 15 -25.48 -31.86 -31.87
CA LEU A 15 -24.55 -31.38 -30.84
C LEU A 15 -25.03 -29.99 -30.39
N SER A 16 -25.62 -29.92 -29.21
CA SER A 16 -25.74 -28.67 -28.46
C SER A 16 -24.37 -28.29 -27.93
N ALA A 17 -23.74 -27.28 -28.53
CA ALA A 17 -22.55 -26.66 -27.99
C ALA A 17 -22.93 -25.94 -26.67
N VAL A 18 -22.48 -26.48 -25.54
CA VAL A 18 -22.52 -25.79 -24.26
C VAL A 18 -21.45 -24.69 -24.34
N SER A 19 -21.89 -23.45 -24.51
CA SER A 19 -21.00 -22.29 -24.43
C SER A 19 -20.49 -22.19 -22.99
N ALA A 20 -19.20 -22.42 -22.79
CA ALA A 20 -18.53 -22.03 -21.56
C ALA A 20 -18.67 -20.51 -21.39
N PRO A 21 -18.89 -20.00 -20.16
CA PRO A 21 -18.90 -18.57 -19.91
C PRO A 21 -17.51 -18.02 -20.23
N GLN A 22 -17.44 -17.14 -21.23
CA GLN A 22 -16.25 -16.34 -21.51
C GLN A 22 -16.15 -15.29 -20.40
N THR A 23 -15.39 -15.59 -19.35
CA THR A 23 -14.90 -14.56 -18.43
C THR A 23 -14.05 -13.61 -19.26
N SER A 24 -14.51 -12.37 -19.40
CA SER A 24 -13.80 -11.36 -20.17
C SER A 24 -12.45 -11.06 -19.52
N LEU A 25 -11.40 -10.93 -20.33
CA LEU A 25 -10.06 -10.51 -19.90
C LEU A 25 -10.03 -9.14 -19.17
N ALA A 26 -11.10 -8.35 -19.27
CA ALA A 26 -11.24 -7.06 -18.58
C ALA A 26 -11.55 -7.20 -17.08
N ASP A 27 -12.01 -8.37 -16.62
CA ASP A 27 -12.44 -8.56 -15.22
C ASP A 27 -11.30 -9.08 -14.31
N MET A 28 -10.15 -9.45 -14.90
CA MET A 28 -8.97 -9.91 -14.16
C MET A 28 -7.87 -8.83 -14.02
N SER A 29 -8.01 -7.66 -14.64
CA SER A 29 -7.02 -6.58 -14.54
C SER A 29 -7.32 -5.55 -13.45
N ASP A 30 -8.58 -5.44 -13.00
CA ASP A 30 -8.98 -4.37 -12.08
C ASP A 30 -8.52 -4.61 -10.63
N GLY A 31 -8.32 -5.88 -10.25
CA GLY A 31 -7.82 -6.28 -8.94
C GLY A 31 -6.29 -6.29 -8.82
N ALA A 32 -5.56 -6.45 -9.93
CA ALA A 32 -4.10 -6.54 -9.90
C ALA A 32 -3.40 -5.21 -9.61
N ASN A 33 -4.10 -4.10 -9.86
CA ASN A 33 -3.59 -2.73 -9.66
C ASN A 33 -4.20 -2.06 -8.42
N GLU A 34 -5.07 -2.75 -7.68
CA GLU A 34 -5.63 -2.20 -6.45
C GLU A 34 -4.61 -2.30 -5.31
N LEU A 35 -4.35 -1.16 -4.66
CA LEU A 35 -3.50 -1.16 -3.47
C LEU A 35 -4.31 -1.68 -2.29
N THR A 36 -3.76 -2.68 -1.62
CA THR A 36 -4.34 -3.25 -0.40
C THR A 36 -3.45 -2.90 0.78
N TRP A 37 -4.06 -2.40 1.85
CA TRP A 37 -3.36 -1.96 3.07
C TRP A 37 -3.05 -3.16 3.96
N VAL A 38 -2.30 -4.10 3.40
CA VAL A 38 -1.87 -5.35 4.04
C VAL A 38 -0.39 -5.52 3.81
N CYS A 39 0.24 -6.33 4.66
CA CYS A 39 1.63 -6.70 4.46
C CYS A 39 1.72 -7.92 3.55
N THR A 40 2.69 -7.90 2.66
CA THR A 40 3.09 -9.08 1.89
C THR A 40 3.71 -10.14 2.79
N GLU A 41 3.70 -11.40 2.33
CA GLU A 41 4.31 -12.52 3.06
C GLU A 41 5.80 -12.29 3.35
N THR A 42 6.53 -11.72 2.39
CA THR A 42 7.83 -11.10 2.64
C THR A 42 7.57 -9.62 2.92
N PRO A 43 7.57 -9.17 4.18
CA PRO A 43 7.25 -7.78 4.49
C PRO A 43 8.32 -6.84 3.95
N LEU A 44 7.90 -5.65 3.57
CA LEU A 44 8.82 -4.52 3.38
C LEU A 44 9.28 -4.07 4.76
N HIS A 45 10.58 -4.11 5.05
CA HIS A 45 11.10 -3.58 6.30
C HIS A 45 11.17 -2.05 6.20
N VAL A 46 10.66 -1.37 7.22
CA VAL A 46 10.53 0.08 7.26
C VAL A 46 10.90 0.54 8.66
N GLU A 47 11.87 1.44 8.76
CA GLU A 47 12.33 2.00 10.03
C GLU A 47 12.37 3.53 9.95
N PHE A 48 11.48 4.17 10.70
CA PHE A 48 11.47 5.64 10.80
C PHE A 48 12.52 6.13 11.80
N PRO A 49 13.24 7.22 11.50
CA PRO A 49 13.99 7.93 12.52
C PRO A 49 13.00 8.55 13.53
N ILE A 50 13.12 8.18 14.81
CA ILE A 50 12.20 8.61 15.88
C ILE A 50 12.85 9.65 16.81
N ILE A 51 12.20 10.81 16.94
CA ILE A 51 12.51 11.84 17.94
C ILE A 51 11.99 11.38 19.30
N GLY A 52 12.71 11.68 20.39
CA GLY A 52 12.30 11.30 21.75
C GLY A 52 12.56 9.83 22.11
N ARG A 53 12.88 8.97 21.13
CA ARG A 53 13.22 7.54 21.31
C ARG A 53 12.17 6.77 22.10
N HIS A 54 10.93 7.17 21.89
CA HIS A 54 9.76 6.59 22.51
C HIS A 54 9.58 5.13 22.06
N TYR A 55 9.82 4.83 20.79
CA TYR A 55 9.81 3.49 20.22
C TYR A 55 10.92 3.35 19.17
N SER A 56 11.13 2.12 18.67
CA SER A 56 12.21 1.81 17.70
C SER A 56 12.05 2.55 16.37
N GLY A 57 10.81 2.84 15.96
CA GLY A 57 10.51 3.36 14.62
C GLY A 57 10.29 2.26 13.58
N GLU A 58 10.51 1.01 13.98
CA GLU A 58 10.26 -0.17 13.15
C GLU A 58 8.75 -0.38 12.94
N ILE A 59 8.37 -0.64 11.69
CA ILE A 59 6.97 -0.86 11.31
C ILE A 59 6.68 -2.36 11.15
N HIS A 60 5.65 -2.80 11.86
CA HIS A 60 5.05 -4.13 11.78
C HIS A 60 3.55 -4.01 11.53
N CYS A 61 3.14 -4.03 10.26
CA CYS A 61 1.77 -4.29 9.83
C CYS A 61 0.65 -3.62 10.66
N GLY A 62 0.64 -2.29 10.66
CA GLY A 62 -0.32 -1.49 11.44
C GLY A 62 0.24 -0.91 12.73
N THR A 63 1.57 -0.88 12.89
CA THR A 63 2.22 -0.14 13.98
C THR A 63 1.66 1.27 14.12
N LEU A 64 1.41 1.66 15.38
CA LEU A 64 0.97 3.01 15.71
C LEU A 64 2.20 3.91 15.94
N LEU A 65 2.28 5.01 15.21
CA LEU A 65 3.28 6.06 15.43
C LEU A 65 2.60 7.37 15.77
N LEU A 66 3.22 8.14 16.67
CA LEU A 66 2.81 9.53 16.90
C LEU A 66 3.36 10.40 15.79
N GLN A 67 2.50 11.24 15.19
CA GLN A 67 2.91 12.12 14.10
C GLN A 67 4.11 12.99 14.50
N GLN A 68 4.15 13.49 15.74
CA GLN A 68 5.20 14.40 16.22
C GLN A 68 6.58 13.74 16.38
N ASP A 69 6.64 12.41 16.46
CA ASP A 69 7.88 11.69 16.73
C ASP A 69 8.60 11.24 15.45
N ILE A 70 7.91 11.22 14.31
CA ILE A 70 8.50 10.87 13.01
C ILE A 70 9.46 11.99 12.62
N ALA A 71 10.77 11.74 12.53
CA ALA A 71 11.73 12.82 12.28
C ALA A 71 11.89 13.16 10.79
N GLY A 72 11.56 12.21 9.90
CA GLY A 72 11.83 12.30 8.48
C GLY A 72 11.51 10.98 7.77
N ALA A 73 12.00 10.85 6.53
CA ALA A 73 11.81 9.66 5.72
C ALA A 73 12.41 8.41 6.41
N PRO A 74 11.76 7.25 6.28
CA PRO A 74 12.27 6.01 6.83
C PRO A 74 13.40 5.44 5.97
N GLU A 75 14.21 4.57 6.56
CA GLU A 75 14.97 3.58 5.79
C GLU A 75 14.01 2.46 5.36
N VAL A 76 14.12 2.04 4.10
CA VAL A 76 13.26 1.01 3.51
C VAL A 76 14.10 -0.13 2.95
N THR A 77 13.84 -1.35 3.41
CA THR A 77 14.62 -2.53 3.01
C THR A 77 13.69 -3.61 2.44
N PHE A 78 14.03 -4.11 1.24
CA PHE A 78 13.41 -5.31 0.68
C PHE A 78 14.49 -6.36 0.42
N GLU A 79 14.69 -7.26 1.38
CA GLU A 79 15.78 -8.25 1.37
C GLU A 79 15.79 -9.13 0.11
N ASN A 80 14.61 -9.41 -0.45
CA ASN A 80 14.44 -10.24 -1.65
C ASN A 80 14.43 -9.42 -2.96
N ALA A 81 14.93 -8.18 -2.94
CA ALA A 81 15.09 -7.39 -4.15
C ALA A 81 16.11 -8.06 -5.09
N ASP A 82 15.74 -8.21 -6.35
CA ASP A 82 16.62 -8.69 -7.41
C ASP A 82 17.63 -7.57 -7.72
N PRO A 83 18.95 -7.81 -7.56
CA PRO A 83 19.98 -6.78 -7.71
C PRO A 83 20.06 -6.18 -9.13
N GLU A 84 19.55 -6.88 -10.15
CA GLU A 84 19.54 -6.42 -11.54
C GLU A 84 18.24 -5.68 -11.92
N THR A 85 17.26 -5.65 -11.01
CA THR A 85 15.97 -4.99 -11.21
C THR A 85 15.97 -3.60 -10.57
N HIS A 86 15.21 -2.69 -11.17
CA HIS A 86 14.92 -1.37 -10.59
C HIS A 86 13.52 -1.37 -9.99
N TYR A 87 13.33 -0.56 -8.95
CA TYR A 87 12.11 -0.53 -8.17
C TYR A 87 11.56 0.89 -8.03
N THR A 88 10.24 0.96 -7.93
CA THR A 88 9.51 2.16 -7.52
C THR A 88 8.98 1.96 -6.10
N LEU A 89 9.26 2.90 -5.22
CA LEU A 89 8.69 3.02 -3.89
C LEU A 89 7.55 4.05 -3.90
N MET A 90 6.43 3.73 -3.25
CA MET A 90 5.34 4.67 -3.00
C MET A 90 4.90 4.62 -1.54
N MET A 91 4.73 5.78 -0.92
CA MET A 91 4.00 5.97 0.33
C MET A 91 2.70 6.73 0.06
N ILE A 92 1.57 6.09 0.38
CA ILE A 92 0.23 6.62 0.10
C ILE A 92 -0.60 6.63 1.37
N ASP A 93 -1.33 7.73 1.57
CA ASP A 93 -2.35 7.91 2.60
C ASP A 93 -3.75 7.75 1.97
N PRO A 94 -4.49 6.66 2.27
CA PRO A 94 -5.85 6.45 1.77
C PRO A 94 -6.93 7.15 2.59
N ASP A 95 -6.57 7.81 3.68
CA ASP A 95 -7.50 8.27 4.70
C ASP A 95 -7.54 9.79 4.81
N ALA A 96 -6.75 10.52 4.02
CA ALA A 96 -6.72 11.97 4.01
C ALA A 96 -8.12 12.62 4.04
N ASN A 97 -8.41 13.32 5.15
CA ASN A 97 -9.70 13.93 5.47
C ASN A 97 -10.84 12.92 5.72
N ALA A 98 -10.53 11.78 6.31
CA ALA A 98 -11.48 10.84 6.91
C ALA A 98 -11.60 11.09 8.43
N ASP A 99 -12.64 10.52 9.04
CA ASP A 99 -12.92 10.68 10.48
C ASP A 99 -12.05 9.76 11.38
N GLY A 100 -10.84 9.42 10.95
CA GLY A 100 -9.86 8.60 11.67
C GLY A 100 -9.92 7.11 11.33
N SER A 101 -8.75 6.48 11.16
CA SER A 101 -8.62 5.06 10.76
C SER A 101 -8.25 4.09 11.87
N TRP A 102 -8.28 4.58 13.11
CA TRP A 102 -8.05 3.80 14.32
C TRP A 102 -9.08 4.19 15.39
N PRO A 103 -9.61 3.21 16.17
CA PRO A 103 -9.28 1.78 16.13
C PRO A 103 -9.91 1.02 14.95
N ASP A 104 -10.90 1.61 14.28
CA ASP A 104 -11.62 1.01 13.16
C ASP A 104 -11.24 1.72 11.85
N ALA A 105 -10.95 0.93 10.81
CA ALA A 105 -10.72 1.48 9.49
C ALA A 105 -12.02 2.10 8.94
N VAL A 106 -11.96 3.36 8.53
CA VAL A 106 -13.08 4.07 7.92
C VAL A 106 -12.95 4.10 6.39
N LEU A 107 -14.00 4.59 5.73
CA LEU A 107 -13.96 4.84 4.30
C LEU A 107 -12.94 5.95 3.98
N PRO A 108 -12.26 5.89 2.82
CA PRO A 108 -11.36 6.94 2.37
C PRO A 108 -11.98 8.34 2.44
N GLY A 109 -11.17 9.30 2.88
CA GLY A 109 -11.58 10.70 2.99
C GLY A 109 -11.69 11.40 1.63
N THR A 110 -12.25 12.60 1.61
CA THR A 110 -12.50 13.35 0.36
C THR A 110 -11.24 13.86 -0.35
N ASN A 111 -10.08 13.79 0.31
CA ASN A 111 -8.79 14.17 -0.26
C ASN A 111 -7.92 12.95 -0.61
N ALA A 112 -8.42 11.74 -0.33
CA ALA A 112 -7.69 10.51 -0.53
C ALA A 112 -7.73 10.02 -1.99
N PRO A 113 -6.69 9.29 -2.43
CA PRO A 113 -5.45 9.05 -1.71
C PRO A 113 -4.48 10.24 -1.83
N VAL A 114 -3.63 10.44 -0.83
CA VAL A 114 -2.54 11.43 -0.86
C VAL A 114 -1.21 10.74 -1.10
N ARG A 115 -0.43 11.25 -2.06
CA ARG A 115 0.94 10.78 -2.30
C ARG A 115 1.92 11.48 -1.35
N HIS A 116 2.55 10.70 -0.46
CA HIS A 116 3.49 11.21 0.54
C HIS A 116 4.94 11.02 0.14
N TRP A 117 5.25 10.01 -0.67
CA TRP A 117 6.63 9.76 -1.12
C TRP A 117 6.59 8.89 -2.35
N ILE A 118 7.27 9.27 -3.43
CA ILE A 118 7.38 8.47 -4.65
C ILE A 118 8.79 8.59 -5.19
N VAL A 119 9.50 7.46 -5.22
CA VAL A 119 10.85 7.36 -5.75
C VAL A 119 10.92 6.21 -6.73
N GLY A 120 11.31 6.48 -7.96
CA GLY A 120 11.56 5.48 -8.99
C GLY A 120 13.06 5.20 -9.17
N ASN A 121 13.35 4.17 -9.95
CA ASN A 121 14.71 3.76 -10.32
C ASN A 121 15.63 3.44 -9.13
N ILE A 122 15.07 2.92 -8.03
CA ILE A 122 15.88 2.40 -6.92
C ILE A 122 16.50 1.08 -7.37
N SER A 123 17.83 0.96 -7.40
CA SER A 123 18.48 -0.30 -7.74
C SER A 123 18.15 -1.38 -6.70
N GLY A 124 17.92 -2.62 -7.14
CA GLY A 124 17.57 -3.70 -6.21
C GLY A 124 18.65 -3.96 -5.17
N ARG A 125 19.93 -3.76 -5.51
CA ARG A 125 21.04 -3.80 -4.55
C ARG A 125 20.89 -2.74 -3.46
N LEU A 126 20.64 -1.48 -3.84
CA LEU A 126 20.44 -0.40 -2.88
C LEU A 126 19.22 -0.66 -1.98
N LEU A 127 18.14 -1.21 -2.54
CA LEU A 127 16.93 -1.53 -1.80
C LEU A 127 17.11 -2.72 -0.85
N ALA A 128 17.88 -3.74 -1.23
CA ALA A 128 18.22 -4.86 -0.35
C ALA A 128 19.16 -4.45 0.79
N ASP A 129 20.05 -3.47 0.54
CA ASP A 129 20.98 -2.96 1.54
C ASP A 129 20.34 -1.94 2.50
N GLY A 130 19.09 -1.52 2.25
CA GLY A 130 18.38 -0.44 2.96
C GLY A 130 18.50 0.88 2.23
N PHE A 131 17.39 1.33 1.63
CA PHE A 131 17.29 2.55 0.84
C PHE A 131 17.03 3.78 1.69
N THR A 132 17.83 4.82 1.48
CA THR A 132 17.52 6.22 1.79
C THR A 132 18.02 7.10 0.63
N GLU A 133 17.38 8.25 0.37
CA GLU A 133 17.82 9.18 -0.68
C GLU A 133 19.26 9.68 -0.44
N ASP A 134 19.64 9.91 0.82
CA ASP A 134 21.00 10.28 1.19
C ASP A 134 22.04 9.18 0.89
N LYS A 135 21.67 7.91 1.11
CA LYS A 135 22.54 6.78 0.75
C LYS A 135 22.66 6.63 -0.76
N ALA A 136 21.57 6.78 -1.50
CA ALA A 136 21.58 6.79 -2.97
C ALA A 136 22.54 7.87 -3.50
N SER A 137 22.41 9.10 -2.99
CA SER A 137 23.26 10.23 -3.35
C SER A 137 24.75 9.96 -3.07
N ARG A 138 25.09 9.45 -1.88
CA ARG A 138 26.48 9.12 -1.51
C ARG A 138 27.10 8.01 -2.38
N LEU A 139 26.29 7.08 -2.86
CA LEU A 139 26.72 5.99 -3.74
C LEU A 139 26.73 6.39 -5.22
N GLY A 140 26.24 7.59 -5.57
CA GLY A 140 26.14 8.04 -6.96
C GLY A 140 25.05 7.31 -7.76
N GLU A 141 24.05 6.75 -7.08
CA GLU A 141 22.94 6.03 -7.69
C GLU A 141 22.01 7.00 -8.41
N THR A 142 21.52 6.61 -9.59
CA THR A 142 20.60 7.43 -10.38
C THR A 142 19.16 7.06 -10.05
N ILE A 143 18.60 7.71 -9.03
CA ILE A 143 17.18 7.58 -8.64
C ILE A 143 16.34 8.71 -9.24
N SER A 144 15.02 8.51 -9.28
CA SER A 144 14.05 9.52 -9.72
C SER A 144 13.10 9.86 -8.59
N VAL A 145 13.40 10.92 -7.83
CA VAL A 145 12.51 11.44 -6.79
C VAL A 145 11.39 12.22 -7.46
N LEU A 146 10.18 11.63 -7.50
CA LEU A 146 9.01 12.23 -8.16
C LEU A 146 8.14 13.00 -7.17
N GLU A 147 8.09 12.51 -5.94
CA GLU A 147 7.50 13.19 -4.80
C GLU A 147 8.47 12.99 -3.63
N PRO A 148 9.08 14.06 -3.09
CA PRO A 148 9.92 13.93 -1.90
C PRO A 148 9.08 13.49 -0.70
N PHE A 149 9.73 12.98 0.34
CA PHE A 149 9.01 12.57 1.54
C PHE A 149 8.27 13.77 2.17
N HIS A 150 6.95 13.64 2.27
CA HIS A 150 6.08 14.51 3.03
C HIS A 150 5.69 13.82 4.33
N HIS A 151 5.97 14.51 5.44
CA HIS A 151 5.57 14.09 6.78
C HIS A 151 4.07 13.79 6.84
N PRO A 152 3.63 12.74 7.58
CA PRO A 152 2.23 12.52 7.89
C PRO A 152 1.50 13.81 8.33
N ASN A 153 0.39 14.12 7.68
CA ASN A 153 -0.36 15.36 7.94
C ASN A 153 -1.82 15.03 8.23
N ILE A 154 -2.07 14.68 9.49
CA ILE A 154 -3.35 14.16 9.94
C ILE A 154 -4.21 15.33 10.43
N PHE A 155 -5.44 15.42 9.92
CA PHE A 155 -6.38 16.49 10.28
C PHE A 155 -7.24 16.16 11.51
N HIS A 156 -7.58 14.89 11.70
CA HIS A 156 -8.47 14.44 12.75
C HIS A 156 -7.71 13.65 13.82
N VAL A 157 -7.84 12.32 13.81
CA VAL A 157 -7.31 11.47 14.87
C VAL A 157 -6.15 10.63 14.37
N SER A 158 -6.33 9.95 13.24
CA SER A 158 -5.34 9.02 12.71
C SER A 158 -5.56 8.72 11.24
N ASP A 159 -4.47 8.54 10.50
CA ASP A 159 -4.51 8.13 9.10
C ASP A 159 -3.60 6.91 8.90
N ARG A 160 -3.96 5.99 7.99
CA ARG A 160 -3.08 4.91 7.56
C ARG A 160 -2.10 5.44 6.53
N TYR A 161 -0.93 4.83 6.49
CA TYR A 161 0.08 5.09 5.47
C TYR A 161 0.62 3.76 4.98
N GLY A 162 0.34 3.43 3.72
CA GLY A 162 0.87 2.24 3.07
C GLY A 162 2.15 2.56 2.32
N LEU A 163 3.16 1.71 2.49
CA LEU A 163 4.40 1.72 1.73
C LEU A 163 4.41 0.51 0.79
N PHE A 164 4.69 0.75 -0.48
CA PHE A 164 4.63 -0.24 -1.55
C PHE A 164 5.88 -0.17 -2.41
N VAL A 165 6.45 -1.33 -2.71
CA VAL A 165 7.56 -1.49 -3.64
C VAL A 165 7.07 -2.23 -4.88
N PHE A 166 7.33 -1.68 -6.06
CA PHE A 166 6.99 -2.26 -7.36
C PHE A 166 8.26 -2.55 -8.15
N ALA A 167 8.35 -3.75 -8.73
CA ALA A 167 9.39 -4.01 -9.72
C ALA A 167 9.06 -3.26 -11.02
N GLN A 168 10.05 -2.59 -11.59
CA GLN A 168 9.95 -1.94 -12.88
C GLN A 168 10.31 -2.92 -14.00
N PRO A 169 9.69 -2.82 -15.18
CA PRO A 169 10.06 -3.63 -16.34
C PRO A 169 11.44 -3.24 -16.92
N GLU A 170 11.85 -2.00 -16.71
CA GLU A 170 13.12 -1.42 -17.19
C GLU A 170 13.45 -0.17 -16.37
N LEU A 171 14.57 0.49 -16.67
CA LEU A 171 14.85 1.83 -16.17
C LEU A 171 13.86 2.81 -16.80
N ILE A 172 13.16 3.59 -15.99
CA ILE A 172 12.04 4.42 -16.45
C ILE A 172 12.46 5.89 -16.49
N GLU A 173 12.21 6.57 -17.61
CA GLU A 173 12.20 8.03 -17.67
C GLU A 173 10.86 8.54 -17.16
N PHE A 174 10.81 8.90 -15.88
CA PHE A 174 9.58 9.40 -15.27
C PHE A 174 9.28 10.84 -15.70
N GLU A 175 8.00 11.13 -15.88
CA GLU A 175 7.54 12.50 -16.06
C GLU A 175 7.39 13.16 -14.68
N PRO A 176 7.65 14.47 -14.56
CA PRO A 176 7.39 15.20 -13.33
C PRO A 176 5.91 15.07 -12.92
N LEU A 177 5.68 14.76 -11.64
CA LEU A 177 4.34 14.72 -11.11
C LEU A 177 3.85 16.14 -10.81
N GLY A 178 2.98 16.66 -11.67
CA GLY A 178 2.32 17.95 -11.48
C GLY A 178 1.07 17.87 -10.58
N GLY A 179 0.47 19.03 -10.31
CA GLY A 179 -0.84 19.13 -9.64
C GLY A 179 -0.78 18.96 -8.12
N THR A 180 -1.95 18.67 -7.52
CA THR A 180 -2.07 18.46 -6.08
C THR A 180 -1.60 17.06 -5.69
N ILE A 181 -1.07 16.92 -4.47
CA ILE A 181 -0.72 15.61 -3.89
C ILE A 181 -1.94 14.76 -3.52
N ARG A 182 -3.12 15.39 -3.46
CA ARG A 182 -4.42 14.77 -3.11
C ARG A 182 -5.09 14.11 -4.31
N ASN A 183 -6.02 13.19 -4.04
CA ASN A 183 -6.76 12.44 -5.06
C ASN A 183 -5.82 11.83 -6.13
N PHE A 184 -4.67 11.31 -5.69
CA PHE A 184 -3.64 10.80 -6.58
C PHE A 184 -4.14 9.56 -7.34
N ASP A 185 -4.09 9.61 -8.66
CA ASP A 185 -4.43 8.47 -9.51
C ASP A 185 -3.27 7.46 -9.59
N TYR A 186 -3.04 6.71 -8.51
CA TYR A 186 -2.01 5.67 -8.48
C TYR A 186 -2.31 4.54 -9.48
N ARG A 187 -3.58 4.31 -9.84
CA ARG A 187 -3.96 3.29 -10.84
C ARG A 187 -3.50 3.69 -12.22
N GLY A 188 -3.78 4.93 -12.61
CA GLY A 188 -3.26 5.53 -13.84
C GLY A 188 -1.74 5.59 -13.85
N PHE A 189 -1.10 5.92 -12.72
CA PHE A 189 0.35 5.89 -12.58
C PHE A 189 0.92 4.48 -12.81
N ASN A 190 0.38 3.46 -12.13
CA ASN A 190 0.81 2.07 -12.27
C ASN A 190 0.61 1.57 -13.71
N ALA A 191 -0.54 1.86 -14.31
CA ALA A 191 -0.82 1.49 -15.70
C ALA A 191 0.16 2.17 -16.69
N LYS A 192 0.40 3.48 -16.52
CA LYS A 192 1.31 4.26 -17.36
C LYS A 192 2.73 3.68 -17.34
N TYR A 193 3.22 3.34 -16.15
CA TYR A 193 4.59 2.86 -15.94
C TYR A 193 4.71 1.33 -15.92
N ARG A 194 3.63 0.61 -16.28
CA ARG A 194 3.56 -0.86 -16.30
C ARG A 194 4.00 -1.49 -14.97
N LEU A 195 3.68 -0.83 -13.86
CA LEU A 195 3.90 -1.34 -12.52
C LEU A 195 2.78 -2.33 -12.20
N SER A 196 3.15 -3.60 -12.00
CA SER A 196 2.22 -4.68 -11.63
C SER A 196 1.80 -4.59 -10.16
N ALA A 197 1.37 -5.70 -9.57
CA ALA A 197 1.17 -5.79 -8.13
C ALA A 197 2.46 -5.48 -7.34
N PRO A 198 2.35 -4.89 -6.13
CA PRO A 198 3.50 -4.69 -5.24
C PRO A 198 4.25 -5.99 -4.99
N LYS A 199 5.59 -5.91 -4.98
CA LYS A 199 6.48 -7.01 -4.60
C LYS A 199 6.63 -7.12 -3.09
N ALA A 200 6.57 -5.98 -2.41
CA ALA A 200 6.55 -5.90 -0.97
C ALA A 200 5.69 -4.72 -0.53
N SER A 201 5.01 -4.88 0.60
CA SER A 201 4.27 -3.80 1.24
C SER A 201 4.35 -3.90 2.76
N ASN A 202 4.19 -2.75 3.39
CA ASN A 202 3.98 -2.61 4.82
C ASN A 202 3.10 -1.37 5.05
N PHE A 203 2.54 -1.22 6.23
CA PHE A 203 1.77 -0.03 6.55
C PHE A 203 1.84 0.29 8.04
N PHE A 204 1.61 1.55 8.37
CA PHE A 204 1.50 2.03 9.74
C PHE A 204 0.29 2.96 9.87
N VAL A 205 -0.06 3.27 11.11
CA VAL A 205 -1.08 4.26 11.44
C VAL A 205 -0.39 5.41 12.15
N GLY A 206 -0.46 6.60 11.57
CA GLY A 206 -0.06 7.82 12.26
C GLY A 206 -1.21 8.30 13.14
N VAL A 207 -0.90 8.84 14.32
CA VAL A 207 -1.88 9.43 15.25
C VAL A 207 -1.55 10.89 15.48
N TYR A 208 -2.52 11.78 15.26
CA TYR A 208 -2.45 13.20 15.59
C TYR A 208 -2.83 13.40 17.05
N THR A 209 -2.00 14.10 17.82
CA THR A 209 -2.28 14.30 19.24
C THR A 209 -2.59 15.76 19.57
N SER A 210 -3.77 15.99 20.15
CA SER A 210 -3.95 16.93 21.27
C SER A 210 -4.70 16.30 22.45
N VAL A 211 -5.33 15.13 22.26
CA VAL A 211 -6.16 14.40 23.24
C VAL A 211 -5.94 12.90 23.04
N SER A 212 -5.83 12.13 24.12
CA SER A 212 -5.74 10.67 24.05
C SER A 212 -7.09 10.06 23.63
N PRO A 213 -7.15 9.22 22.58
CA PRO A 213 -8.40 8.59 22.17
C PRO A 213 -8.90 7.54 23.17
N PHE A 214 -8.06 7.14 24.15
CA PHE A 214 -8.41 6.18 25.19
C PHE A 214 -9.01 6.83 26.44
N SER A 215 -8.62 8.07 26.76
CA SER A 215 -9.01 8.74 28.00
C SER A 215 -9.87 9.99 27.79
N GLY A 216 -9.96 10.53 26.57
CA GLY A 216 -10.74 11.74 26.28
C GLY A 216 -10.17 13.02 26.90
N GLU A 217 -9.01 12.93 27.55
CA GLU A 217 -8.33 14.06 28.19
C GLU A 217 -7.24 14.63 27.26
N PRO A 218 -7.02 15.97 27.26
CA PRO A 218 -5.86 16.55 26.60
C PRO A 218 -4.60 15.87 27.10
N PHE A 219 -3.61 15.67 26.21
CA PHE A 219 -2.33 15.06 26.57
C PHE A 219 -1.47 16.05 27.39
N HIS A 220 -1.99 16.55 28.52
CA HIS A 220 -1.23 17.29 29.51
C HIS A 220 -0.51 16.29 30.43
N GLY A 221 0.65 15.83 29.98
CA GLY A 221 1.64 15.20 30.85
C GLY A 221 1.15 13.98 31.64
N ILE A 222 0.96 12.86 30.96
CA ILE A 222 1.64 11.68 31.48
C ILE A 222 3.03 11.74 30.85
N ASP A 223 4.01 12.06 31.67
CA ASP A 223 5.39 11.73 31.38
C ASP A 223 5.46 10.21 31.11
N VAL A 224 5.39 9.84 29.83
CA VAL A 224 5.58 8.46 29.36
C VAL A 224 7.05 8.04 29.44
N GLY A 225 7.94 8.86 29.99
CA GLY A 225 9.30 8.47 30.35
C GLY A 225 9.36 7.34 31.38
N HIS A 226 8.27 7.07 32.12
CA HIS A 226 8.32 6.15 33.27
C HIS A 226 7.50 4.87 33.17
N ILE A 227 6.54 4.71 32.23
CA ILE A 227 5.82 3.43 32.05
C ILE A 227 5.54 3.17 30.58
N TRP A 228 6.58 2.73 29.87
CA TRP A 228 6.44 2.07 28.57
C TRP A 228 5.80 0.68 28.79
N HIS A 229 4.54 0.50 28.37
CA HIS A 229 4.02 -0.85 28.20
C HIS A 229 4.62 -1.42 26.92
N LYS A 230 5.47 -2.45 27.06
CA LYS A 230 6.16 -3.16 25.95
C LYS A 230 5.21 -3.69 24.85
N THR A 231 3.91 -3.68 25.10
CA THR A 231 2.88 -4.28 24.25
C THR A 231 2.10 -3.25 23.42
N LEU A 232 2.36 -1.94 23.54
CA LEU A 232 1.61 -0.85 22.85
C LEU A 232 1.88 -0.73 21.34
N GLY A 233 2.61 -1.70 20.77
CA GLY A 233 2.76 -1.93 19.32
C GLY A 233 2.42 -3.38 18.90
N GLU A 234 1.91 -4.21 19.81
CA GLU A 234 1.50 -5.60 19.55
C GLU A 234 0.02 -5.70 19.13
N GLY A 235 -0.66 -4.56 18.98
CA GLY A 235 -2.04 -4.49 18.52
C GLY A 235 -2.11 -4.83 17.03
N HIS A 236 -2.47 -6.07 16.70
CA HIS A 236 -2.81 -6.45 15.34
C HIS A 236 -4.14 -5.79 14.94
N LEU A 237 -4.13 -4.95 13.91
CA LEU A 237 -5.36 -4.58 13.21
C LEU A 237 -5.91 -5.85 12.55
N VAL A 238 -7.03 -6.36 13.06
CA VAL A 238 -7.76 -7.44 12.39
C VAL A 238 -8.40 -6.83 11.15
N PRO A 239 -8.19 -7.36 9.93
CA PRO A 239 -8.87 -6.87 8.74
C PRO A 239 -10.39 -6.90 8.96
N GLY A 240 -11.03 -5.74 8.78
CA GLY A 240 -12.48 -5.64 8.89
C GLY A 240 -13.16 -6.62 7.94
N ARG A 241 -13.98 -7.54 8.48
CA ARG A 241 -14.85 -8.37 7.65
C ARG A 241 -15.87 -7.46 6.96
N LEU A 242 -15.70 -7.27 5.66
CA LEU A 242 -16.77 -6.78 4.81
C LEU A 242 -17.94 -7.78 4.87
N GLY A 243 -19.06 -7.33 5.43
CA GLY A 243 -20.38 -7.92 5.22
C GLY A 243 -20.90 -8.81 6.34
N GLN A 244 -21.77 -8.24 7.19
CA GLN A 244 -23.12 -8.77 7.37
C GLN A 244 -24.11 -7.62 7.66
N PRO A 245 -25.21 -7.50 6.90
CA PRO A 245 -26.24 -6.50 7.18
C PRO A 245 -27.22 -7.02 8.25
N GLY A 246 -27.49 -6.17 9.24
CA GLY A 246 -28.78 -6.03 9.91
C GLY A 246 -29.27 -7.17 10.82
N GLY A 247 -29.33 -6.89 12.12
CA GLY A 247 -30.25 -7.55 13.05
C GLY A 247 -30.70 -6.56 14.13
N PRO A 248 -32.01 -6.32 14.33
CA PRO A 248 -32.49 -5.39 15.35
C PRO A 248 -32.49 -6.05 16.72
N THR A 249 -31.92 -5.39 17.72
CA THR A 249 -32.10 -5.75 19.12
C THR A 249 -33.46 -5.26 19.62
N GLN A 250 -34.25 -6.21 20.12
CA GLN A 250 -35.35 -5.99 21.06
C GLN A 250 -34.83 -5.46 22.40
#